data_AF-A0A2V9MVY9-F1
#
_entry.id   AF-A0A2V9MVY9-F1
#
_cell.length_a   1.000
_cell.length_b   1.000
_cell.length_c   1.000
_cell.angle_alpha   90.00
_cell.angle_beta   90.00
_cell.angle_gamma   90.00
#
_symmetry.space_group_name_H-M   'P 1'
#
loop_
_entity.id
_entity.type
_entity.pdbx_description
1 polymer ?
#
loop_
_entity_poly.entity_id
_entity_poly.type
_entity_poly.pdbx_seq_one_letter_code
_entity_poly.pdbx_strand_id
1 'polypeptide(L)'
;MNCSRFQKLIALFAEGDLAGRKSRQVEKHLVTCIACRQFAQELSRSQGVLKDLGSESIDNRVFQSIQDRVLDQISSREKSVIPTWPLLRWNWRWTQVLVFGLLMLGG
;
A
#
# COMPACT_ATOMS: atom_id res chain seq x y z
N MET A 1 -2.33 -34.77 12.20
CA MET A 1 -2.89 -35.77 13.14
C MET A 1 -3.72 -35.12 14.26
N ASN A 2 -4.73 -34.33 13.89
CA ASN A 2 -5.94 -33.98 14.66
C ASN A 2 -6.77 -33.13 13.69
N CYS A 3 -7.67 -33.76 12.92
CA CYS A 3 -8.35 -33.10 11.81
C CYS A 3 -9.16 -31.89 12.29
N SER A 4 -9.78 -31.96 13.47
CA SER A 4 -10.56 -30.84 14.03
C SER A 4 -9.71 -29.58 14.25
N ARG A 5 -8.50 -29.72 14.78
CA ARG A 5 -7.57 -28.60 14.91
C ARG A 5 -7.16 -28.04 13.54
N PHE A 6 -6.88 -28.92 12.58
CA PHE A 6 -6.45 -28.51 11.26
C PHE A 6 -7.57 -27.85 10.45
N GLN A 7 -8.84 -28.27 10.60
CA GLN A 7 -9.98 -27.60 9.96
C GLN A 7 -10.06 -26.12 10.33
N LYS A 8 -9.84 -25.77 11.61
CA LYS A 8 -9.79 -24.37 12.05
C LYS A 8 -8.63 -23.60 11.42
N LEU A 9 -7.46 -24.24 11.29
CA LEU A 9 -6.29 -23.62 10.65
C LEU A 9 -6.45 -23.52 9.13
N ILE A 10 -7.12 -24.48 8.50
CA ILE A 10 -7.44 -24.47 7.07
C ILE A 10 -8.35 -23.30 6.74
N ALA A 11 -9.33 -22.99 7.60
CA ALA A 11 -10.18 -21.83 7.42
C ALA A 11 -9.38 -20.51 7.35
N LEU A 12 -8.40 -20.33 8.24
CA LEU A 12 -7.51 -19.17 8.23
C LEU A 12 -6.50 -19.22 7.07
N PHE A 13 -6.05 -20.41 6.69
CA PHE A 13 -5.12 -20.60 5.58
C PHE A 13 -5.77 -20.28 4.22
N ALA A 14 -7.06 -20.60 4.05
CA ALA A 14 -7.78 -20.45 2.78
C ALA A 14 -7.87 -18.98 2.31
N GLU A 15 -7.99 -18.02 3.23
CA GLU A 15 -8.03 -16.58 2.91
C GLU A 15 -6.68 -15.87 3.14
N GLY A 16 -5.60 -16.62 3.40
CA GLY A 16 -4.26 -16.05 3.57
C GLY A 16 -3.96 -15.45 4.94
N ASP A 17 -4.87 -15.60 5.92
CA ASP A 17 -4.73 -15.08 7.29
C ASP A 17 -3.71 -15.88 8.15
N LEU A 18 -3.12 -16.91 7.59
CA LEU A 18 -2.17 -17.78 8.28
C LEU A 18 -0.75 -17.63 7.72
N ALA A 19 0.15 -17.03 8.50
CA ALA A 19 1.54 -16.82 8.11
C ALA A 19 2.54 -17.83 8.73
N GLY A 20 3.70 -17.95 8.09
CA GLY A 20 4.89 -18.58 8.64
C GLY A 20 4.74 -20.06 8.97
N ARG A 21 5.11 -20.45 10.20
CA ARG A 21 5.18 -21.86 10.61
C ARG A 21 3.83 -22.58 10.53
N LYS A 22 2.73 -21.89 10.83
CA LYS A 22 1.39 -22.50 10.86
C LYS A 22 0.89 -22.84 9.45
N SER A 23 1.16 -21.97 8.47
CA SER A 23 0.87 -22.23 7.05
C SER A 23 1.57 -23.51 6.56
N ARG A 24 2.89 -23.62 6.76
CA ARG A 24 3.65 -24.83 6.41
C ARG A 24 3.15 -26.10 7.09
N GLN A 25 2.62 -25.99 8.31
CA GLN A 25 2.02 -27.15 9.00
C GLN A 25 0.72 -27.60 8.32
N VAL A 26 -0.12 -26.66 7.89
CA VAL A 26 -1.35 -26.94 7.13
C VAL A 26 -1.01 -27.61 5.81
N GLU A 27 -0.07 -27.06 5.04
CA GLU A 27 0.40 -27.65 3.77
C GLU A 27 0.85 -29.12 3.95
N LYS A 28 1.72 -29.38 4.93
CA LYS A 28 2.17 -30.74 5.26
C LYS A 28 1.01 -31.67 5.62
N HIS A 29 0.00 -31.16 6.31
CA HIS A 29 -1.16 -31.97 6.68
C HIS A 29 -2.05 -32.28 5.46
N LEU A 30 -2.24 -31.32 4.57
CA LEU A 30 -3.02 -31.49 3.35
C LEU A 30 -2.38 -32.51 2.40
N VAL A 31 -1.06 -32.67 2.39
CA VAL A 31 -0.38 -33.73 1.62
C VAL A 31 -0.83 -35.14 2.06
N THR A 32 -0.99 -35.36 3.36
CA THR A 32 -1.21 -36.71 3.91
C THR A 32 -2.66 -37.02 4.26
N CYS A 33 -3.53 -36.01 4.41
CA CYS A 33 -4.90 -36.21 4.89
C CYS A 33 -5.96 -35.93 3.82
N ILE A 34 -6.58 -37.00 3.30
CA ILE A 34 -7.68 -36.92 2.31
C ILE A 34 -8.87 -36.12 2.85
N ALA A 35 -9.31 -36.40 4.09
CA ALA A 35 -10.47 -35.74 4.68
C ALA A 35 -10.28 -34.22 4.80
N CYS A 36 -9.08 -33.76 5.16
CA CYS A 36 -8.79 -32.33 5.23
C CYS A 36 -8.64 -31.67 3.85
N ARG A 37 -8.21 -32.41 2.82
CA ARG A 37 -8.25 -31.92 1.43
C ARG A 37 -9.67 -31.72 0.94
N GLN A 38 -10.55 -32.69 1.19
CA GLN A 38 -11.97 -32.59 0.85
C GLN A 38 -12.63 -31.41 1.56
N PHE A 39 -12.35 -31.24 2.86
CA PHE A 39 -12.82 -30.09 3.62
C PHE A 39 -12.33 -28.76 3.03
N ALA A 40 -11.04 -28.65 2.68
CA ALA A 40 -10.48 -27.44 2.06
C ALA A 40 -11.14 -27.13 0.72
N GLN A 41 -11.39 -28.16 -0.11
CA GLN A 41 -12.06 -27.99 -1.40
C GLN A 41 -13.51 -27.50 -1.24
N GLU A 42 -14.26 -28.08 -0.30
CA GLU A 42 -15.64 -27.66 -0.02
C GLU A 42 -15.68 -26.23 0.53
N LEU A 43 -14.74 -25.90 1.41
CA LEU A 43 -14.60 -24.54 1.92
C LEU A 43 -14.34 -23.55 0.77
N SER A 44 -13.38 -23.83 -0.11
CA SER A 44 -13.10 -22.94 -1.25
C SER A 44 -14.30 -22.81 -2.19
N ARG A 45 -15.07 -23.89 -2.39
CA ARG A 45 -16.30 -23.85 -3.20
C ARG A 45 -17.36 -22.94 -2.58
N SER A 46 -17.63 -23.11 -1.29
CA SER A 46 -18.61 -22.26 -0.58
C SER A 46 -18.20 -20.79 -0.55
N GLN A 47 -16.91 -20.50 -0.35
CA GLN A 47 -16.37 -19.15 -0.43
C GLN A 47 -16.49 -18.56 -1.84
N GLY A 48 -16.26 -19.35 -2.89
CA GLY A 48 -16.46 -18.92 -4.28
C GLY A 48 -17.89 -18.43 -4.51
N VAL A 49 -18.88 -19.22 -4.09
CA VAL A 49 -20.30 -18.83 -4.19
C VAL A 49 -20.58 -17.52 -3.44
N LEU A 50 -20.03 -17.34 -2.24
CA LEU A 50 -20.22 -16.10 -1.47
C LEU A 50 -19.53 -14.89 -2.14
N LYS A 51 -18.34 -15.08 -2.73
CA LYS A 51 -17.61 -14.03 -3.44
C LYS A 51 -18.35 -13.62 -4.71
N ASP A 52 -18.92 -14.57 -5.44
CA ASP A 52 -19.74 -14.32 -6.63
C ASP A 52 -21.04 -13.56 -6.28
N LEU A 53 -21.67 -13.90 -5.14
CA LEU A 53 -22.83 -13.14 -4.65
C LEU A 53 -22.46 -11.72 -4.21
N GLY A 54 -21.24 -11.53 -3.68
CA GLY A 54 -20.73 -10.24 -3.25
C GLY A 54 -20.11 -9.40 -4.35
N SER A 55 -19.93 -9.93 -5.57
CA SER A 55 -19.24 -9.25 -6.67
C SER A 55 -20.14 -8.26 -7.42
N GLU A 56 -20.92 -7.46 -6.68
CA GLU A 56 -21.66 -6.36 -7.27
C GLU A 56 -20.68 -5.35 -7.87
N SER A 57 -20.96 -4.92 -9.11
CA SER A 57 -20.10 -3.96 -9.80
C SER A 57 -20.10 -2.64 -9.04
N ILE A 58 -18.96 -2.25 -8.48
CA ILE A 58 -18.77 -0.91 -7.95
C ILE A 58 -18.90 0.09 -9.11
N ASP A 59 -19.74 1.10 -8.95
CA ASP A 59 -19.87 2.17 -9.95
C ASP A 59 -18.48 2.80 -10.19
N ASN A 60 -18.06 2.78 -11.46
CA ASN A 60 -16.77 3.32 -11.88
C ASN A 60 -16.59 4.79 -11.45
N ARG A 61 -17.67 5.59 -11.39
CA ARG A 61 -17.61 6.98 -10.91
C ARG A 61 -17.19 7.06 -9.45
N VAL A 62 -17.69 6.15 -8.61
CA VAL A 62 -17.32 6.08 -7.19
C VAL A 62 -15.85 5.67 -7.07
N PHE A 63 -15.42 4.65 -7.82
CA PHE A 63 -14.04 4.21 -7.84
C PHE A 63 -13.06 5.34 -8.26
N GLN A 64 -13.36 6.05 -9.35
CA GLN A 64 -12.56 7.18 -9.83
C GLN A 64 -12.48 8.29 -8.77
N SER A 65 -13.59 8.61 -8.10
CA SER A 65 -13.58 9.63 -7.04
C SER A 65 -12.69 9.27 -5.85
N ILE A 66 -12.55 7.98 -5.54
CA ILE A 66 -11.64 7.49 -4.50
C ILE A 66 -10.20 7.56 -5.00
N GLN A 67 -9.95 7.13 -6.24
CA GLN A 67 -8.62 7.19 -6.86
C GLN A 67 -8.07 8.62 -6.88
N ASP A 68 -8.88 9.57 -7.33
CA ASP A 68 -8.51 10.99 -7.39
C ASP A 68 -8.15 11.54 -6.01
N ARG A 69 -8.96 11.20 -4.98
CA ARG A 69 -8.69 11.63 -3.59
C ARG A 69 -7.40 11.04 -3.03
N VAL A 70 -7.12 9.77 -3.31
CA VAL A 70 -5.88 9.12 -2.85
C VAL A 70 -4.67 9.76 -3.52
N LEU A 71 -4.72 10.01 -4.84
CA LEU A 71 -3.64 10.66 -5.57
C LEU A 71 -3.41 12.11 -5.09
N ASP A 72 -4.48 12.85 -4.84
CA ASP A 72 -4.39 14.21 -4.32
C ASP A 72 -3.74 14.23 -2.91
N GLN A 73 -4.12 13.31 -2.03
CA GLN A 73 -3.52 13.17 -0.69
C GLN A 73 -2.02 12.83 -0.73
N ILE A 74 -1.61 11.92 -1.63
CA ILE A 74 -0.19 11.58 -1.81
C ILE A 74 0.58 12.82 -2.30
N SER A 75 0.07 13.50 -3.34
CA SER A 75 0.75 14.65 -3.93
C SER A 75 0.83 15.86 -2.98
N SER A 76 -0.20 16.07 -2.17
CA SER A 76 -0.23 17.15 -1.17
C SER A 76 0.77 16.92 -0.04
N ARG A 77 1.03 15.66 0.32
CA ARG A 77 2.04 15.30 1.31
C ARG A 77 3.46 15.56 0.81
N GLU A 78 3.71 15.37 -0.49
CA GLU A 78 5.01 15.67 -1.11
C GLU A 78 5.24 17.18 -1.27
N LYS A 79 4.20 17.95 -1.60
CA LYS A 79 4.30 19.41 -1.83
C LYS A 79 4.52 20.24 -0.56
N SER A 80 4.42 19.66 0.63
CA SER A 80 4.60 20.39 1.90
C SER A 80 6.06 20.70 2.25
N VAL A 81 7.02 20.18 1.47
CA VAL A 81 8.46 20.46 1.65
C VAL A 81 8.94 21.53 0.68
N ILE A 82 8.38 22.75 0.77
CA ILE A 82 9.02 23.92 0.15
C ILE A 82 9.75 24.68 1.26
N PRO A 83 11.09 24.60 1.34
CA PRO A 83 11.85 25.39 2.30
C PRO A 83 11.83 26.85 1.85
N THR A 84 10.95 27.65 2.44
CA THR A 84 10.93 29.11 2.30
C THR A 84 12.16 29.68 2.98
N TRP A 85 13.25 29.86 2.22
CA TRP A 85 14.45 30.58 2.69
C TRP A 85 14.36 32.06 2.29
N PRO A 86 13.91 32.97 3.19
CA PRO A 86 13.81 34.41 2.90
C PRO A 86 15.17 35.11 2.73
N LEU A 87 16.28 34.43 3.04
CA LEU A 87 17.62 35.03 3.09
C LEU A 87 18.29 35.18 1.72
N LEU A 88 17.86 34.42 0.70
CA LEU A 88 18.49 34.49 -0.62
C LEU A 88 18.03 35.70 -1.46
N ARG A 89 16.87 36.32 -1.13
CA ARG A 89 16.39 37.55 -1.79
C ARG A 89 17.12 38.82 -1.33
N TRP A 90 17.81 38.79 -0.19
CA TRP A 90 18.43 39.99 0.41
C TRP A 90 19.82 40.30 -0.18
N ASN A 91 20.61 39.28 -0.50
CA ASN A 91 22.00 39.47 -0.94
C ASN A 91 22.17 39.93 -2.40
N TRP A 92 21.12 39.90 -3.23
CA TRP A 92 21.20 40.39 -4.61
C TRP A 92 21.12 41.92 -4.73
N ARG A 93 20.67 42.64 -3.68
CA ARG A 93 20.58 44.11 -3.68
C ARG A 93 21.91 44.82 -3.40
N TRP A 94 22.92 44.14 -2.86
CA TRP A 94 24.18 44.76 -2.44
C TRP A 94 25.36 44.47 -3.37
N THR A 95 25.25 43.46 -4.24
CA THR A 95 26.29 43.14 -5.24
C THR A 95 26.44 44.20 -6.33
N GLN A 96 25.45 45.07 -6.55
CA GLN A 96 25.57 46.16 -7.54
C GLN A 96 26.40 47.36 -7.04
N VAL A 97 26.56 47.57 -5.73
CA VAL A 97 27.30 48.73 -5.21
C VAL A 97 28.81 48.52 -5.25
N LEU A 98 29.29 47.28 -5.09
CA LEU A 98 30.73 47.00 -5.07
C LEU A 98 31.37 46.98 -6.46
N VAL A 99 30.62 46.66 -7.53
CA VAL A 99 31.16 46.64 -8.91
C VAL A 99 31.33 48.05 -9.48
N PHE A 100 30.45 49.00 -9.17
CA PHE A 100 30.58 50.39 -9.64
C PHE A 100 31.63 51.20 -8.87
N GLY A 101 31.85 50.92 -7.59
CA GLY A 101 32.88 51.61 -6.80
C GLY A 101 34.32 51.27 -7.23
N LEU A 102 34.56 50.03 -7.68
CA LEU A 102 35.90 49.58 -8.09
C LEU A 102 36.31 50.07 -9.49
N LEU A 103 35.35 50.50 -10.31
CA LEU A 103 35.58 50.98 -11.68
C LEU A 103 35.86 52.50 -11.74
N MET A 104 35.50 53.26 -10.70
CA MET A 104 35.73 54.72 -10.61
C MET A 104 37.03 55.13 -9.89
N LEU A 105 37.75 54.18 -9.29
CA LEU A 105 39.01 54.44 -8.57
C LEU A 105 40.26 53.92 -9.30
N GLY A 106 40.09 53.34 -10.48
CA GLY A 106 41.18 52.79 -11.31
C GLY A 106 41.29 53.39 -12.72
N GLY A 107 40.68 54.56 -12.97
CA GLY A 107 40.75 55.29 -14.24
C GLY A 107 41.46 56.63 -14.10
#